data_AF-A0A1Y1N3Z4-F1
#
_entry.id   AF-A0A1Y1N3Z4-F1
#
_cell.length_a   1.000
_cell.length_b   1.000
_cell.length_c   1.000
_cell.angle_alpha   90.00
_cell.angle_beta   90.00
_cell.angle_gamma   90.00
#
_symmetry.space_group_name_H-M   'P 1'
#
loop_
_entity.id
_entity.type
_entity.pdbx_description
1 polymer ?
#
loop_
_entity_poly.entity_id
_entity_poly.type
_entity_poly.pdbx_seq_one_letter_code
_entity_poly.pdbx_strand_id
1 'polypeptide(L)'
;MTCSHALLVFIFVTARVDCFNLENRDPIVKRGVADTYFGFSVALHKSEISSDIKHSWLLVGAPLGKNLQPNTNFSGALFKCPLDDFKSQTDCIQVPTDGNRRKFAAWLYEEITNLQH
;
A
#
# COMPACT_ATOMS: atom_id res chain seq x y z
N MET A 1 55.63 -9.64 -12.98
CA MET A 1 54.62 -10.29 -12.12
C MET A 1 53.86 -9.30 -11.22
N THR A 2 54.45 -8.19 -10.77
CA THR A 2 53.82 -7.19 -9.88
C THR A 2 52.70 -6.36 -10.54
N CYS A 3 52.80 -6.06 -11.83
CA CYS A 3 51.83 -5.23 -12.55
C CYS A 3 50.45 -5.91 -12.71
N SER A 4 50.40 -7.25 -12.91
CA SER A 4 49.11 -7.96 -13.02
C SER A 4 48.37 -8.03 -11.69
N HIS A 5 49.08 -8.04 -10.55
CA HIS A 5 48.48 -8.02 -9.23
C HIS A 5 47.88 -6.65 -8.91
N ALA A 6 48.58 -5.56 -9.27
CA ALA A 6 48.06 -4.21 -9.13
C ALA A 6 46.79 -3.98 -9.96
N LEU A 7 46.75 -4.53 -11.19
CA LEU A 7 45.56 -4.49 -12.05
C LEU A 7 44.37 -5.25 -11.46
N LEU A 8 44.61 -6.45 -10.91
CA LEU A 8 43.55 -7.25 -10.27
C LEU A 8 42.98 -6.56 -9.01
N VAL A 9 43.84 -5.97 -8.18
CA VAL A 9 43.40 -5.19 -7.02
C VAL A 9 42.58 -3.97 -7.46
N PHE A 10 43.01 -3.26 -8.51
CA PHE A 10 42.26 -2.13 -9.04
C PHE A 10 40.87 -2.53 -9.55
N ILE A 11 40.76 -3.67 -10.24
CA ILE A 11 39.47 -4.21 -10.71
C ILE A 11 38.56 -4.59 -9.53
N PHE A 12 39.08 -5.25 -8.50
CA PHE A 12 38.29 -5.62 -7.31
C PHE A 12 37.80 -4.41 -6.51
N VAL A 13 38.62 -3.35 -6.41
CA VAL A 13 38.26 -2.11 -5.68
C VAL A 13 37.28 -1.25 -6.48
N THR A 14 37.31 -1.32 -7.82
CA THR A 14 36.40 -0.56 -8.70
C THR A 14 35.13 -1.30 -9.07
N ALA A 15 35.08 -2.63 -8.85
CA ALA A 15 33.87 -3.43 -9.02
C ALA A 15 32.82 -3.05 -7.96
N ARG A 16 31.91 -2.15 -8.33
CA ARG A 16 30.68 -1.89 -7.60
C ARG A 16 29.71 -3.04 -7.85
N VAL A 17 29.31 -3.73 -6.79
CA VAL A 17 28.27 -4.75 -6.85
C VAL A 17 27.04 -4.18 -6.17
N ASP A 18 25.98 -3.95 -6.93
CA ASP A 18 24.69 -3.52 -6.39
C ASP A 18 23.87 -4.77 -6.04
N CYS A 19 23.83 -5.09 -4.75
CA CYS A 19 22.98 -6.17 -4.24
C CYS A 19 21.54 -5.65 -4.07
N PHE A 20 20.55 -6.37 -4.60
CA PHE A 20 19.13 -6.09 -4.39
C PHE A 20 18.47 -7.23 -3.62
N ASN A 21 17.53 -6.91 -2.73
CA ASN A 21 16.80 -7.87 -1.88
C ASN A 21 15.28 -7.80 -2.09
N LEU A 22 14.84 -7.35 -3.26
CA LEU A 22 13.41 -7.29 -3.59
C LEU A 22 12.90 -8.70 -3.95
N GLU A 23 11.98 -9.23 -3.14
CA GLU A 23 11.27 -10.47 -3.45
C GLU A 23 10.31 -10.24 -4.61
N ASN A 24 10.49 -10.97 -5.70
CA ASN A 24 9.73 -10.81 -6.94
C ASN A 24 8.94 -12.07 -7.34
N ARG A 25 9.12 -13.19 -6.63
CA ARG A 25 8.42 -14.45 -6.90
C ARG A 25 7.04 -14.45 -6.26
N ASP A 26 6.97 -13.99 -5.02
CA ASP A 26 5.75 -13.98 -4.21
C ASP A 26 5.36 -12.57 -3.75
N PRO A 27 5.01 -11.65 -4.67
CA PRO A 27 4.59 -10.30 -4.30
C PRO A 27 3.18 -10.29 -3.70
N ILE A 28 2.93 -9.33 -2.82
CA ILE A 28 1.57 -9.00 -2.37
C ILE A 28 0.86 -8.28 -3.51
N VAL A 29 -0.18 -8.91 -4.06
CA VAL A 29 -0.97 -8.35 -5.16
C VAL A 29 -2.33 -7.91 -4.65
N LYS A 30 -2.71 -6.66 -4.90
CA LYS A 30 -4.05 -6.13 -4.62
C LYS A 30 -4.71 -5.69 -5.93
N ARG A 31 -5.96 -6.06 -6.12
CA ARG A 31 -6.76 -5.83 -7.33
C ARG A 31 -8.03 -5.07 -6.95
N GLY A 32 -8.33 -4.04 -7.71
CA GLY A 32 -9.58 -3.30 -7.62
C GLY A 32 -10.49 -3.55 -8.82
N VAL A 33 -11.53 -2.72 -8.91
CA VAL A 33 -12.51 -2.75 -10.00
C VAL A 33 -11.85 -2.36 -11.31
N ALA A 34 -12.12 -3.11 -12.39
CA ALA A 34 -11.64 -2.80 -13.73
C ALA A 34 -12.04 -1.38 -14.18
N ASP A 35 -11.25 -0.77 -15.05
CA ASP A 35 -11.49 0.55 -15.66
C ASP A 35 -11.61 1.74 -14.68
N THR A 36 -11.31 1.53 -13.39
CA THR A 36 -11.29 2.61 -12.38
C THR A 36 -9.93 3.27 -12.18
N TYR A 37 -8.91 2.75 -12.88
CA TYR A 37 -7.49 3.07 -12.68
C TYR A 37 -7.04 2.81 -11.23
N PHE A 38 -7.52 1.72 -10.64
CA PHE A 38 -7.04 1.25 -9.35
C PHE A 38 -5.52 1.04 -9.39
N GLY A 39 -4.80 1.68 -8.47
CA GLY A 39 -3.34 1.68 -8.45
C GLY A 39 -2.72 2.91 -9.10
N PHE A 40 -3.52 3.89 -9.54
CA PHE A 40 -3.01 5.16 -10.10
C PHE A 40 -2.09 5.90 -9.11
N SER A 41 -2.41 5.84 -7.82
CA SER A 41 -1.56 6.31 -6.74
C SER A 41 -1.60 5.32 -5.57
N VAL A 42 -0.48 5.21 -4.86
CA VAL A 42 -0.34 4.32 -3.70
C VAL A 42 0.38 5.01 -2.55
N ALA A 43 0.00 4.69 -1.32
CA ALA A 43 0.68 5.15 -0.11
C ALA A 43 0.61 4.09 0.99
N LEU A 44 1.65 3.99 1.80
CA LEU A 44 1.62 3.14 3.01
C LEU A 44 1.05 3.95 4.18
N HIS A 45 0.17 3.32 4.96
CA HIS A 45 -0.42 3.91 6.14
C HIS A 45 -0.31 2.95 7.33
N LYS A 46 0.14 3.46 8.48
CA LYS A 46 0.17 2.72 9.74
C LYS A 46 -0.81 3.38 10.70
N SER A 47 -1.74 2.59 11.22
CA SER A 47 -2.63 3.03 12.29
C SER A 47 -1.96 2.72 13.63
N GLU A 48 -1.56 3.77 14.33
CA GLU A 48 -1.05 3.71 15.70
C GLU A 48 -2.18 4.07 16.65
N ILE A 49 -2.51 3.16 17.57
CA ILE A 49 -3.45 3.43 18.66
C ILE A 49 -2.71 3.02 19.92
N SER A 50 -2.26 4.02 20.69
CA SER A 50 -1.23 3.89 21.73
C SER A 50 0.14 3.44 21.17
N SER A 51 1.09 3.11 22.02
CA SER A 51 2.48 2.75 21.66
C SER A 51 2.64 1.45 20.83
N ASP A 52 1.53 0.81 20.43
CA ASP A 52 1.51 -0.38 19.58
C ASP A 52 0.92 -0.09 18.19
N ILE A 53 1.63 -0.54 17.14
CA ILE A 53 1.13 -0.50 15.77
C ILE A 53 0.08 -1.60 15.62
N LYS A 54 -1.16 -1.21 15.27
CA LYS A 54 -2.26 -2.16 15.21
C LYS A 54 -2.52 -2.71 13.80
N HIS A 55 -2.47 -1.85 12.78
CA HIS A 55 -2.67 -2.28 11.38
C HIS A 55 -1.78 -1.49 10.42
N SER A 56 -1.20 -2.20 9.45
CA SER A 56 -0.50 -1.60 8.30
C SER A 56 -1.35 -1.80 7.05
N TRP A 57 -1.65 -0.70 6.37
CA TRP A 57 -2.52 -0.66 5.20
C TRP A 57 -1.77 -0.13 3.99
N LEU A 58 -2.09 -0.68 2.82
CA LEU A 58 -1.82 -0.06 1.54
C LEU A 58 -3.03 0.77 1.14
N LEU A 59 -2.85 2.09 1.03
CA LEU A 59 -3.84 2.98 0.46
C LEU A 59 -3.68 3.02 -1.06
N VAL A 60 -4.79 2.82 -1.77
CA VAL A 60 -4.80 2.77 -3.23
C VAL A 60 -5.85 3.72 -3.79
N GLY A 61 -5.42 4.62 -4.66
CA GLY A 61 -6.28 5.52 -5.41
C GLY A 61 -6.82 4.89 -6.69
N ALA A 62 -8.08 5.17 -7.00
CA ALA A 62 -8.75 4.81 -8.25
C ALA A 62 -9.55 6.04 -8.76
N PRO A 63 -8.95 6.94 -9.55
CA PRO A 63 -9.53 8.23 -9.90
C PRO A 63 -10.82 8.12 -10.74
N LEU A 64 -11.01 7.02 -11.47
CA LEU A 64 -12.25 6.75 -12.21
C LEU A 64 -13.23 5.87 -11.40
N GLY A 65 -12.87 5.50 -10.17
CA GLY A 65 -13.78 4.79 -9.27
C GLY A 65 -14.91 5.69 -8.77
N LYS A 66 -16.07 5.10 -8.51
CA LYS A 66 -17.18 5.76 -7.84
C LYS A 66 -16.98 5.65 -6.32
N ASN A 67 -16.94 6.79 -5.63
CA ASN A 67 -16.92 6.83 -4.15
C ASN A 67 -18.34 6.64 -3.56
N LEU A 68 -18.44 6.81 -2.23
CA LEU A 68 -19.69 6.64 -1.48
C LEU A 68 -20.68 7.80 -1.62
N GLN A 69 -20.41 8.78 -2.49
CA GLN A 69 -21.32 9.91 -2.74
C GLN A 69 -22.51 9.48 -3.61
N PRO A 70 -23.74 9.82 -3.21
CA PRO A 70 -24.91 9.56 -4.04
C PRO A 70 -24.87 10.40 -5.32
N ASN A 71 -25.43 9.85 -6.40
CA ASN A 71 -25.63 10.56 -7.68
C ASN A 71 -24.37 11.12 -8.34
N THR A 72 -23.21 10.52 -8.11
CA THR A 72 -21.95 10.85 -8.80
C THR A 72 -21.45 9.68 -9.64
N ASN A 73 -20.62 10.00 -10.64
CA ASN A 73 -19.87 9.03 -11.42
C ASN A 73 -18.42 9.51 -11.58
N PHE A 74 -17.46 8.60 -11.61
CA PHE A 74 -16.02 8.92 -11.72
C PHE A 74 -15.55 9.96 -10.67
N SER A 75 -16.10 9.94 -9.47
CA SER A 75 -15.82 10.91 -8.40
C SER A 75 -14.47 10.70 -7.71
N GLY A 76 -13.76 9.62 -8.06
CA GLY A 76 -12.51 9.21 -7.46
C GLY A 76 -12.73 8.45 -6.16
N ALA A 77 -12.18 7.25 -6.08
CA ALA A 77 -12.29 6.37 -4.93
C ALA A 77 -10.92 6.16 -4.25
N LEU A 78 -10.96 5.99 -2.92
CA LEU A 78 -9.81 5.60 -2.11
C LEU A 78 -10.12 4.26 -1.45
N PHE A 79 -9.15 3.34 -1.48
CA PHE A 79 -9.26 2.03 -0.84
C PHE A 79 -8.16 1.84 0.20
N LYS A 80 -8.46 1.14 1.29
CA LYS A 80 -7.46 0.58 2.21
C LYS A 80 -7.40 -0.93 1.99
N CYS A 81 -6.21 -1.46 1.79
CA CYS A 81 -5.96 -2.89 1.62
C CYS A 81 -5.09 -3.39 2.78
N PRO A 82 -5.47 -4.47 3.48
CA PRO A 82 -4.66 -5.06 4.54
C PRO A 82 -3.33 -5.58 3.98
N LEU A 83 -2.25 -5.46 4.77
CA LEU A 83 -0.93 -6.02 4.45
C LEU A 83 -0.59 -7.29 5.24
N ASP A 84 -1.45 -7.67 6.19
CA ASP A 84 -1.35 -8.86 7.03
C ASP A 84 -1.88 -10.12 6.35
N ASP A 85 -2.88 -10.00 5.46
CA ASP A 85 -3.35 -11.11 4.62
C ASP A 85 -2.74 -11.06 3.22
N PHE A 86 -1.78 -11.97 2.98
CA PHE A 86 -1.08 -12.13 1.71
C PHE A 86 -1.85 -12.97 0.67
N LYS A 87 -2.95 -13.64 1.05
CA LYS A 87 -3.67 -14.56 0.17
C LYS A 87 -4.77 -13.87 -0.62
N SER A 88 -5.45 -12.90 0.00
CA SER A 88 -6.54 -12.18 -0.66
C SER A 88 -6.01 -11.03 -1.51
N GLN A 89 -6.43 -11.01 -2.78
CA GLN A 89 -6.12 -9.91 -3.69
C GLN A 89 -7.26 -8.88 -3.78
N THR A 90 -8.44 -9.19 -3.24
CA THR A 90 -9.67 -8.40 -3.41
C THR A 90 -10.31 -8.02 -2.07
N ASP A 91 -9.52 -7.96 -1.01
CA ASP A 91 -9.88 -7.57 0.36
C ASP A 91 -9.81 -6.05 0.60
N CYS A 92 -9.52 -5.27 -0.43
CA CYS A 92 -9.48 -3.82 -0.35
C CYS A 92 -10.89 -3.25 -0.11
N ILE A 93 -11.03 -2.43 0.93
CA ILE A 93 -12.29 -1.78 1.28
C ILE A 93 -12.22 -0.28 1.01
N GLN A 94 -13.30 0.29 0.47
CA GLN A 94 -13.37 1.70 0.14
C GLN A 94 -13.42 2.55 1.41
N VAL A 95 -12.56 3.56 1.48
CA VAL A 95 -12.51 4.52 2.58
C VAL A 95 -13.51 5.65 2.32
N PRO A 96 -14.39 6.00 3.28
CA PRO A 96 -15.27 7.14 3.15
C PRO A 96 -14.48 8.46 3.09
N THR A 97 -14.47 9.12 1.92
CA THR A 97 -13.79 10.42 1.69
C THR A 97 -14.76 11.56 1.39
N ASP A 98 -16.06 11.30 1.44
CA ASP A 98 -17.13 12.21 0.99
C ASP A 98 -17.43 13.39 1.92
N GLY A 99 -16.65 13.58 2.98
CA GLY A 99 -16.82 14.66 3.95
C GLY A 99 -18.09 14.56 4.80
N ASN A 100 -18.85 13.45 4.72
CA ASN A 100 -20.02 13.25 5.55
C ASN A 100 -19.59 12.89 6.98
N ARG A 101 -19.48 13.92 7.83
CA ARG A 101 -19.00 13.79 9.22
C ARG A 101 -19.76 12.75 10.04
N ARG A 102 -21.04 12.49 9.75
CA ARG A 102 -21.84 11.48 10.48
C ARG A 102 -21.42 10.06 10.11
N LYS A 103 -21.21 9.79 8.82
CA LYS A 103 -20.70 8.50 8.34
C LYS A 103 -19.26 8.28 8.79
N PHE A 104 -18.44 9.32 8.76
CA PHE A 104 -17.07 9.26 9.24
C PHE A 104 -16.99 8.95 10.75
N ALA A 105 -17.82 9.59 11.57
CA ALA A 105 -17.88 9.29 13.00
C ALA A 105 -18.35 7.85 13.30
N ALA A 106 -19.35 7.35 12.56
CA ALA A 106 -19.79 5.96 12.68
C ALA A 106 -18.68 4.97 12.29
N TRP A 107 -17.96 5.24 11.20
CA TRP A 107 -16.85 4.41 10.74
C TRP A 107 -15.67 4.42 11.72
N LEU A 108 -15.32 5.59 12.28
CA LEU A 108 -14.32 5.70 13.35
C LEU A 108 -14.73 4.91 14.59
N TYR A 109 -16.01 4.98 14.99
CA TYR A 109 -16.50 4.24 16.14
C TYR A 109 -16.41 2.74 15.90
N GLU A 110 -16.84 2.27 14.73
CA GLU A 110 -16.79 0.86 14.33
C GLU A 110 -15.37 0.32 14.26
N GLU A 111 -14.42 1.11 13.72
CA GLU A 111 -12.99 0.79 13.77
C GLU A 111 -12.57 0.69 15.24
N ILE A 112 -12.78 1.71 16.09
CA ILE A 112 -12.41 1.69 17.53
C ILE A 112 -13.03 0.50 18.30
N THR A 113 -14.28 0.13 18.04
CA THR A 113 -14.94 -0.98 18.74
C THR A 113 -14.46 -2.36 18.27
N ASN A 114 -14.19 -2.53 16.97
CA ASN A 114 -13.59 -3.75 16.45
C ASN A 114 -12.12 -3.89 16.88
N LEU A 115 -11.54 -2.84 17.47
CA LEU A 115 -10.21 -2.88 18.06
C LEU A 115 -10.23 -3.35 19.54
N GLN A 116 -11.38 -3.62 20.17
CA GLN A 116 -11.46 -4.15 21.54
C GLN A 116 -11.76 -5.65 21.63
N HIS A 117 -11.96 -6.33 20.50
CA HIS A 117 -12.10 -7.79 20.42
C HIS A 117 -10.84 -8.46 19.84
#